data_AF-A0A1T4PAT8-F1
#
_entry.id   AF-A0A1T4PAT8-F1
#
_cell.length_a   1.000
_cell.length_b   1.000
_cell.length_c   1.000
_cell.angle_alpha   90.00
_cell.angle_beta   90.00
_cell.angle_gamma   90.00
#
_symmetry.space_group_name_H-M   'P 1'
#
loop_
_entity.id
_entity.type
_entity.pdbx_description
1 polymer ?
#
loop_
_entity_poly.entity_id
_entity_poly.type
_entity_poly.pdbx_seq_one_letter_code
_entity_poly.pdbx_strand_id
1 'polypeptide(L)'
;MGFSISWIAVNGLSKMAVYDRLDLSPTGLVDDVDRGGIGGHELPEGWTLIVLGETEHRLVQHQVLAKLSAGCEVIACNVEEHVMFCSCEQWRNGDRVWRLEHHGDADILGLERFGELPPHLSALEQEHRLHQVADGGKDADVDHIFEVPLALALSIVGVKHDENWPESFELLQWQKPKSSWRFWKH
;
A
#
# COMPACT_ATOMS: atom_id res chain seq x y z
N MET A 1 -14.19 -14.73 1.26
CA MET A 1 -13.04 -14.52 0.35
C MET A 1 -12.47 -13.19 0.81
N GLY A 2 -11.30 -13.22 1.46
CA GLY A 2 -10.68 -12.00 1.98
C GLY A 2 -9.52 -11.53 1.11
N PHE A 3 -9.15 -10.26 1.24
CA PHE A 3 -8.02 -9.66 0.53
C PHE A 3 -6.67 -10.15 1.09
N SER A 4 -5.73 -10.36 0.17
CA SER A 4 -4.31 -10.65 0.44
C SER A 4 -3.51 -9.87 -0.59
N ILE A 5 -3.29 -8.58 -0.31
CA ILE A 5 -2.71 -7.63 -1.27
C ILE A 5 -1.76 -6.66 -0.57
N SER A 6 -0.87 -6.08 -1.37
CA SER A 6 -0.14 -4.88 -1.02
C SER A 6 -0.49 -3.79 -2.03
N TRP A 7 -0.36 -2.53 -1.64
CA TRP A 7 -0.44 -1.43 -2.59
C TRP A 7 0.46 -0.27 -2.19
N ILE A 8 0.85 0.52 -3.18
CA ILE A 8 1.75 1.67 -3.05
C ILE A 8 1.11 2.84 -3.78
N ALA A 9 0.98 3.99 -3.12
CA ALA A 9 0.61 5.25 -3.77
C ALA A 9 1.81 6.20 -3.75
N VAL A 10 2.12 6.82 -4.88
CA VAL A 10 3.26 7.74 -5.03
C VAL A 10 2.79 9.12 -5.50
N ASN A 11 3.19 10.18 -4.81
CA ASN A 11 2.93 11.57 -5.19
C ASN A 11 4.24 12.32 -5.44
N GLY A 12 4.25 13.22 -6.42
CA GLY A 12 5.43 14.01 -6.79
C GLY A 12 6.28 13.41 -7.94
N LEU A 13 5.82 12.32 -8.55
CA LEU A 13 6.38 11.75 -9.78
C LEU A 13 5.27 11.54 -10.82
N SER A 14 5.63 11.53 -12.10
CA SER A 14 4.72 11.05 -13.13
C SER A 14 4.55 9.53 -13.04
N LYS A 15 3.40 9.02 -13.48
CA LYS A 15 3.13 7.57 -13.55
C LYS A 15 4.26 6.78 -14.20
N MET A 16 4.75 7.24 -15.35
CA MET A 16 5.84 6.56 -16.06
C MET A 16 7.14 6.55 -15.25
N ALA A 17 7.44 7.62 -14.51
CA ALA A 17 8.61 7.65 -13.64
C ALA A 17 8.48 6.69 -12.45
N VAL A 18 7.26 6.49 -11.92
CA VAL A 18 6.97 5.47 -10.90
C VAL A 18 7.22 4.07 -11.47
N TYR A 19 6.68 3.78 -12.65
CA TYR A 19 6.87 2.49 -13.31
C TYR A 19 8.35 2.20 -13.57
N ASP A 20 9.09 3.17 -14.11
CA ASP A 20 10.52 3.03 -14.37
C ASP A 20 11.33 2.78 -13.08
N ARG A 21 11.01 3.47 -11.98
CA ARG A 21 11.68 3.25 -10.68
C ARG A 21 11.41 1.87 -10.08
N LEU A 22 10.28 1.26 -10.43
CA LEU A 22 9.88 -0.06 -9.99
C LEU A 22 10.29 -1.16 -10.98
N ASP A 23 11.00 -0.81 -12.06
CA ASP A 23 11.34 -1.72 -13.17
C ASP A 23 10.08 -2.38 -13.78
N LEU A 24 9.01 -1.61 -13.92
CA LEU A 24 7.73 -2.03 -14.49
C LEU A 24 7.47 -1.39 -15.86
N SER A 25 6.69 -2.07 -16.68
CA SER A 25 6.22 -1.57 -17.97
C SER A 25 4.75 -1.96 -18.20
N PRO A 26 3.95 -1.09 -18.82
CA PRO A 26 2.57 -1.41 -19.13
C PRO A 26 2.50 -2.52 -20.17
N THR A 27 1.52 -3.42 -20.00
CA THR A 27 1.23 -4.48 -20.97
C THR A 27 0.33 -4.00 -22.12
N GLY A 28 -0.35 -2.86 -21.94
CA GLY A 28 -1.39 -2.36 -22.84
C GLY A 28 -2.77 -2.96 -22.58
N LEU A 29 -2.91 -3.80 -21.55
CA LEU A 29 -4.18 -4.37 -21.08
C LEU A 29 -4.68 -3.60 -19.86
N VAL A 30 -6.01 -3.55 -19.72
CA VAL A 30 -6.70 -2.99 -18.56
C VAL A 30 -7.65 -4.06 -18.04
N ASP A 31 -7.49 -4.47 -16.79
CA ASP A 31 -8.28 -5.51 -16.14
C ASP A 31 -8.15 -5.41 -14.61
N ASP A 32 -8.80 -6.31 -13.88
CA ASP A 32 -8.56 -6.53 -12.45
C ASP A 32 -7.15 -7.08 -12.18
N VAL A 33 -6.65 -6.85 -10.96
CA VAL A 33 -5.34 -7.40 -10.52
C VAL A 33 -5.53 -8.75 -9.86
N ASP A 34 -5.27 -9.80 -10.64
CA ASP A 34 -5.25 -11.18 -10.14
C ASP A 34 -4.11 -11.44 -9.14
N ARG A 35 -4.19 -12.58 -8.43
CA ARG A 35 -3.14 -13.04 -7.53
C ARG A 35 -1.78 -13.12 -8.25
N GLY A 36 -0.76 -12.47 -7.67
CA GLY A 36 0.58 -12.36 -8.24
C GLY A 36 0.71 -11.38 -9.42
N GLY A 37 -0.38 -10.70 -9.78
CA GLY A 37 -0.42 -9.62 -10.76
C GLY A 37 0.05 -8.29 -10.19
N ILE A 38 0.31 -7.34 -11.09
CA ILE A 38 0.66 -5.95 -10.76
C ILE A 38 -0.20 -5.04 -11.63
N GLY A 39 -0.88 -4.08 -11.01
CA GLY A 39 -1.70 -3.09 -11.70
C GLY A 39 -1.25 -1.66 -11.36
N GLY A 40 -1.47 -0.73 -12.28
CA GLY A 40 -1.24 0.69 -12.07
C GLY A 40 -2.47 1.54 -12.38
N HIS A 41 -2.65 2.64 -11.66
CA HIS A 41 -3.75 3.59 -11.87
C HIS A 41 -3.34 5.01 -11.45
N GLU A 42 -3.84 6.05 -12.12
CA GLU A 42 -3.69 7.45 -11.68
C GLU A 42 -4.90 7.84 -10.84
N LEU A 43 -4.66 8.26 -9.62
CA LEU A 43 -5.69 8.76 -8.72
C LEU A 43 -5.77 10.30 -8.81
N PRO A 44 -6.82 10.92 -8.27
CA PRO A 44 -6.88 12.36 -8.09
C PRO A 44 -5.65 12.92 -7.34
N GLU A 45 -5.45 14.24 -7.44
CA GLU A 45 -4.39 14.95 -6.70
C GLU A 45 -2.94 14.51 -7.00
N GLY A 46 -2.75 13.79 -8.11
CA GLY A 46 -1.42 13.45 -8.64
C GLY A 46 -0.80 12.18 -8.07
N TRP A 47 -1.59 11.33 -7.38
CA TRP A 47 -1.14 10.04 -6.90
C TRP A 47 -1.10 9.00 -8.03
N THR A 48 -0.02 8.23 -8.11
CA THR A 48 0.05 6.99 -8.91
C THR A 48 -0.08 5.81 -7.96
N LEU A 49 -1.13 5.01 -8.11
CA LEU A 49 -1.38 3.79 -7.37
C LEU A 49 -0.77 2.59 -8.10
N ILE A 50 -0.09 1.73 -7.35
CA ILE A 50 0.40 0.42 -7.77
C ILE A 50 -0.24 -0.62 -6.85
N VAL A 51 -0.98 -1.56 -7.43
CA VAL A 51 -1.64 -2.66 -6.73
C VAL A 51 -0.89 -3.96 -6.99
N LEU A 52 -0.70 -4.76 -5.95
CA LEU A 52 0.10 -5.97 -5.93
C LEU A 52 -0.78 -7.11 -5.44
N GLY A 53 -1.01 -8.13 -6.28
CA GLY A 53 -1.93 -9.24 -6.01
C GLY A 53 -1.45 -10.24 -4.95
N GLU A 54 -0.62 -9.80 -4.00
CA GLU A 54 -0.19 -10.55 -2.83
C GLU A 54 0.23 -9.57 -1.73
N THR A 55 0.00 -9.94 -0.46
CA THR A 55 0.48 -9.18 0.70
C THR A 55 1.99 -9.34 0.88
N GLU A 56 2.63 -8.39 1.56
CA GLU A 56 4.08 -8.32 1.77
C GLU A 56 4.93 -8.47 0.48
N HIS A 57 4.37 -8.04 -0.65
CA HIS A 57 5.02 -8.14 -1.97
C HIS A 57 6.41 -7.48 -1.96
N ARG A 58 7.36 -7.99 -2.74
CA ARG A 58 8.75 -7.50 -2.75
C ARG A 58 8.92 -5.98 -2.98
N LEU A 59 7.93 -5.34 -3.62
CA LEU A 59 7.95 -3.89 -3.88
C LEU A 59 7.61 -3.03 -2.67
N VAL A 60 6.99 -3.59 -1.62
CA VAL A 60 6.77 -2.89 -0.34
C VAL A 60 7.89 -3.14 0.67
N GLN A 61 8.99 -3.77 0.27
CA GLN A 61 10.13 -3.95 1.16
C GLN A 61 10.86 -2.63 1.41
N HIS A 62 11.37 -2.47 2.63
CA HIS A 62 12.04 -1.28 3.13
C HIS A 62 13.04 -0.67 2.13
N GLN A 63 13.93 -1.47 1.54
CA GLN A 63 14.94 -0.97 0.59
C GLN A 63 14.34 -0.47 -0.72
N VAL A 64 13.22 -1.04 -1.16
CA VAL A 64 12.53 -0.63 -2.39
C VAL A 64 11.79 0.68 -2.13
N LEU A 65 11.04 0.78 -1.02
CA LEU A 65 10.31 1.99 -0.65
C LEU A 65 11.23 3.18 -0.37
N ALA A 66 12.40 2.94 0.25
CA ALA A 66 13.45 3.95 0.40
C ALA A 66 13.92 4.48 -0.97
N LYS A 67 14.21 3.59 -1.93
CA LYS A 67 14.63 4.03 -3.28
C LYS A 67 13.51 4.73 -4.03
N LEU A 68 12.29 4.18 -3.95
CA LEU A 68 11.13 4.71 -4.65
C LEU A 68 10.80 6.13 -4.18
N SER A 69 10.84 6.37 -2.85
CA SER A 69 10.50 7.65 -2.22
C SER A 69 11.58 8.74 -2.39
N ALA A 70 12.69 8.47 -3.07
CA ALA A 70 13.74 9.47 -3.29
C ALA A 70 13.22 10.69 -4.07
N GLY A 71 13.10 11.85 -3.40
CA GLY A 71 12.59 13.08 -3.99
C GLY A 71 11.06 13.12 -4.19
N CYS A 72 10.31 12.22 -3.54
CA CYS A 72 8.85 12.19 -3.62
C CYS A 72 8.23 11.64 -2.32
N GLU A 73 6.91 11.51 -2.31
CA GLU A 73 6.15 10.95 -1.21
C GLU A 73 5.52 9.61 -1.61
N VAL A 74 5.53 8.66 -0.69
CA VAL A 74 4.98 7.32 -0.89
C VAL A 74 4.17 6.89 0.33
N ILE A 75 2.96 6.37 0.11
CA ILE A 75 2.19 5.59 1.08
C ILE A 75 2.24 4.13 0.62
N ALA A 76 2.54 3.20 1.53
CA ALA A 76 2.50 1.77 1.25
C ALA A 76 1.63 1.07 2.31
N CYS A 77 0.81 0.13 1.84
CA CYS A 77 -0.03 -0.69 2.72
C CYS A 77 0.09 -2.17 2.40
N ASN A 78 -0.14 -2.98 3.44
CA ASN A 78 -0.36 -4.42 3.33
C ASN A 78 -1.70 -4.76 3.96
N VAL A 79 -2.41 -5.71 3.36
CA VAL A 79 -3.73 -6.16 3.80
C VAL A 79 -3.79 -7.68 3.68
N GLU A 80 -4.04 -8.36 4.79
CA GLU A 80 -4.29 -9.79 4.86
C GLU A 80 -5.45 -10.06 5.81
N GLU A 81 -6.66 -10.16 5.25
CA GLU A 81 -7.90 -10.30 6.01
C GLU A 81 -8.05 -11.69 6.66
N HIS A 82 -7.31 -12.71 6.21
CA HIS A 82 -7.41 -14.05 6.82
C HIS A 82 -6.85 -14.10 8.24
N VAL A 83 -5.92 -13.20 8.59
CA VAL A 83 -5.33 -13.10 9.94
C VAL A 83 -5.53 -11.70 10.56
N MET A 84 -6.36 -10.87 9.94
CA MET A 84 -6.56 -9.46 10.33
C MET A 84 -5.22 -8.71 10.48
N PHE A 85 -4.30 -8.94 9.52
CA PHE A 85 -3.06 -8.18 9.45
C PHE A 85 -3.22 -7.01 8.48
N CYS A 86 -2.86 -5.82 8.93
CA CYS A 86 -2.70 -4.69 8.02
C CYS A 86 -1.60 -3.75 8.49
N SER A 87 -1.05 -3.01 7.53
CA SER A 87 -0.12 -1.93 7.82
C SER A 87 -0.31 -0.77 6.86
N CYS A 88 0.06 0.41 7.32
CA CYS A 88 0.17 1.62 6.53
C CYS A 88 1.44 2.35 6.95
N GLU A 89 2.26 2.77 5.99
CA GLU A 89 3.47 3.54 6.25
C GLU A 89 3.69 4.63 5.21
N GLN A 90 4.28 5.74 5.68
CA GLN A 90 4.68 6.85 4.83
C GLN A 90 6.19 6.89 4.71
N TRP A 91 6.62 7.14 3.48
CA TRP A 91 8.00 7.35 3.10
C TRP A 91 8.14 8.67 2.38
N ARG A 92 9.25 9.36 2.66
CA ARG A 92 9.55 10.64 2.03
C ARG A 92 11.05 10.81 1.92
N ASN A 93 11.52 11.14 0.73
CA ASN A 93 12.93 11.41 0.44
C ASN A 93 13.89 10.29 0.86
N GLY A 94 13.44 9.03 0.81
CA GLY A 94 14.24 7.86 1.14
C GLY A 94 14.13 7.36 2.58
N ASP A 95 13.47 8.11 3.45
CA ASP A 95 13.30 7.75 4.85
C ASP A 95 11.85 7.35 5.15
N ARG A 96 11.69 6.34 6.00
CA ARG A 96 10.37 6.01 6.57
C ARG A 96 10.02 7.04 7.64
N VAL A 97 8.96 7.80 7.38
CA VAL A 97 8.49 8.87 8.28
C VAL A 97 7.73 8.27 9.46
N TRP A 98 6.80 7.36 9.16
CA TRP A 98 6.03 6.63 10.17
C TRP A 98 5.54 5.29 9.62
N ARG A 99 5.14 4.40 10.53
CA ARG A 99 4.42 3.14 10.25
C ARG A 99 3.40 2.90 11.35
N LEU A 100 2.23 2.45 10.95
CA LEU A 100 1.17 1.94 11.81
C LEU A 100 0.82 0.53 11.35
N GLU A 101 0.74 -0.41 12.27
CA GLU A 101 0.53 -1.81 11.97
C GLU A 101 -0.38 -2.48 13.00
N HIS A 102 -1.17 -3.42 12.53
CA HIS A 102 -2.09 -4.21 13.33
C HIS A 102 -1.93 -5.69 12.97
N HIS A 103 -1.93 -6.55 14.01
CA HIS A 103 -1.92 -8.00 13.91
C HIS A 103 -3.04 -8.55 14.81
N GLY A 104 -4.24 -8.73 14.25
CA GLY A 104 -5.41 -9.11 15.04
C GLY A 104 -5.31 -10.51 15.66
N ASP A 105 -4.53 -11.41 15.05
CA ASP A 105 -4.25 -12.74 15.59
C ASP A 105 -3.33 -12.74 16.83
N ALA A 106 -2.52 -11.69 16.99
CA ALA A 106 -1.64 -11.51 18.14
C ALA A 106 -2.29 -10.68 19.26
N ASP A 107 -2.92 -9.56 18.91
CA ASP A 107 -3.67 -8.70 19.83
C ASP A 107 -4.73 -7.88 19.08
N ILE A 108 -6.00 -8.29 19.23
CA ILE A 108 -7.17 -7.60 18.65
C ILE A 108 -7.27 -6.11 19.02
N LEU A 109 -6.61 -5.66 20.10
CA LEU A 109 -6.59 -4.23 20.47
C LEU A 109 -5.30 -3.49 20.11
N GLY A 110 -4.30 -4.25 19.66
CA GLY A 110 -2.91 -3.84 19.49
C GLY A 110 -2.71 -2.97 18.25
N LEU A 111 -1.87 -1.94 18.39
CA LEU A 111 -1.38 -1.15 17.26
C LEU A 111 0.11 -0.87 17.47
N GLU A 112 0.94 -1.38 16.58
CA GLU A 112 2.37 -1.10 16.55
C GLU A 112 2.63 0.21 15.81
N ARG A 113 3.53 1.03 16.36
CA ARG A 113 3.77 2.40 15.91
C ARG A 113 5.25 2.68 15.77
N PHE A 114 5.60 3.39 14.71
CA PHE A 114 6.92 3.94 14.49
C PHE A 114 6.82 5.37 13.95
N GLY A 115 7.72 6.24 14.38
CA GLY A 115 7.84 7.60 13.86
C GLY A 115 6.75 8.55 14.34
N GLU A 116 6.66 9.71 13.68
CA GLU A 116 5.66 10.75 13.98
C GLU A 116 4.42 10.54 13.10
N LEU A 117 3.36 9.99 13.70
CA LEU A 117 2.10 9.69 13.02
C LEU A 117 1.28 10.98 12.78
N PRO A 118 0.44 11.02 11.72
CA PRO A 118 -0.38 12.19 11.43
C PRO A 118 -1.32 12.54 12.59
N PRO A 119 -1.48 13.83 12.96
CA PRO A 119 -2.29 14.23 14.12
C PRO A 119 -3.75 13.77 14.07
N HIS A 120 -4.33 13.65 12.88
CA HIS A 120 -5.73 13.22 12.72
C HIS A 120 -5.94 11.71 12.97
N LEU A 121 -4.87 10.92 13.07
CA LEU A 121 -4.96 9.50 13.46
C LEU A 121 -5.71 9.32 14.79
N SER A 122 -5.56 10.25 15.74
CA SER A 122 -6.20 10.10 17.05
C SER A 122 -7.72 10.03 16.96
N ALA A 123 -8.32 10.78 16.03
CA ALA A 123 -9.77 10.77 15.83
C ALA A 123 -10.23 9.45 15.19
N LEU A 124 -9.52 8.99 14.15
CA LEU A 124 -9.79 7.71 13.50
C LEU A 124 -9.67 6.54 14.49
N GLU A 125 -8.57 6.49 15.24
CA GLU A 125 -8.36 5.45 16.25
C GLU A 125 -9.43 5.49 17.34
N GLN A 126 -9.84 6.68 17.79
CA GLN A 126 -10.90 6.80 18.79
C GLN A 126 -12.23 6.25 18.28
N GLU A 127 -12.61 6.56 17.04
CA GLU A 127 -13.84 6.07 16.42
C GLU A 127 -13.87 4.54 16.38
N HIS A 128 -12.83 3.92 15.82
CA HIS A 128 -12.75 2.46 15.73
C HIS A 128 -12.66 1.77 17.09
N ARG A 129 -11.99 2.38 18.07
CA ARG A 129 -11.99 1.86 19.45
C ARG A 129 -13.37 1.91 20.11
N LEU A 130 -14.19 2.92 19.81
CA LEU A 130 -15.57 2.97 20.31
C LEU A 130 -16.41 1.85 19.71
N HIS A 131 -16.28 1.58 18.41
CA HIS A 131 -16.93 0.43 17.77
C HIS A 131 -16.44 -0.90 18.36
N GLN A 132 -15.13 -1.06 18.56
CA GLN A 132 -14.56 -2.23 19.20
C GLN A 132 -15.17 -2.49 20.58
N VAL A 133 -15.27 -1.45 21.42
CA VAL A 133 -15.86 -1.56 22.77
C VAL A 133 -17.35 -1.89 22.70
N ALA A 134 -18.09 -1.27 21.77
CA ALA A 134 -19.52 -1.55 21.59
C ALA A 134 -19.79 -3.01 21.20
N ASP A 135 -18.89 -3.61 20.42
CA ASP A 135 -19.01 -4.99 19.94
C ASP A 135 -18.39 -6.04 20.87
N GLY A 136 -17.96 -5.67 22.08
CA GLY A 136 -17.47 -6.63 23.09
C GLY A 136 -15.99 -6.48 23.46
N GLY A 137 -15.30 -5.48 22.92
CA GLY A 137 -13.91 -5.18 23.23
C GLY A 137 -12.98 -6.29 22.76
N LYS A 138 -12.34 -6.99 23.71
CA LYS A 138 -11.43 -8.11 23.40
C LYS A 138 -12.15 -9.36 22.91
N ASP A 139 -13.44 -9.47 23.24
CA ASP A 139 -14.27 -10.62 22.91
C ASP A 139 -15.17 -10.33 21.69
N ALA A 140 -14.90 -9.24 20.96
CA ALA A 140 -15.70 -8.88 19.78
C ALA A 140 -15.45 -9.85 18.63
N ASP A 141 -16.51 -10.17 17.90
CA ASP A 141 -16.45 -11.00 16.68
C ASP A 141 -15.91 -10.22 15.47
N VAL A 142 -15.86 -8.88 15.58
CA VAL A 142 -15.38 -7.97 14.54
C VAL A 142 -14.15 -7.23 15.08
N ASP A 143 -13.09 -7.23 14.28
CA ASP A 143 -11.88 -6.46 14.56
C ASP A 143 -11.98 -5.09 13.88
N HIS A 144 -12.44 -4.09 14.64
CA HIS A 144 -12.51 -2.71 14.18
C HIS A 144 -11.14 -2.03 14.20
N ILE A 145 -10.15 -2.58 14.91
CA ILE A 145 -8.80 -2.00 15.00
C ILE A 145 -8.04 -2.21 13.70
N PHE A 146 -8.32 -3.31 12.99
CA PHE A 146 -7.87 -3.57 11.62
C PHE A 146 -8.14 -2.41 10.65
N GLU A 147 -9.21 -1.65 10.84
CA GLU A 147 -9.54 -0.53 9.96
C GLU A 147 -8.63 0.69 10.17
N VAL A 148 -8.01 0.85 11.35
CA VAL A 148 -7.30 2.10 11.71
C VAL A 148 -6.14 2.43 10.75
N PRO A 149 -5.22 1.50 10.41
CA PRO A 149 -4.16 1.78 9.43
C PRO A 149 -4.71 2.11 8.04
N LEU A 150 -5.80 1.46 7.64
CA LEU A 150 -6.37 1.56 6.31
C LEU A 150 -7.20 2.84 6.14
N ALA A 151 -7.94 3.24 7.17
CA ALA A 151 -8.62 4.53 7.26
C ALA A 151 -7.62 5.69 7.25
N LEU A 152 -6.45 5.54 7.89
CA LEU A 152 -5.38 6.52 7.79
C LEU A 152 -4.88 6.65 6.34
N ALA A 153 -4.71 5.53 5.63
CA ALA A 153 -4.31 5.52 4.23
C ALA A 153 -5.34 6.23 3.33
N LEU A 154 -6.63 5.90 3.51
CA LEU A 154 -7.76 6.53 2.85
C LEU A 154 -7.78 8.05 3.05
N SER A 155 -7.53 8.52 4.28
CA SER A 155 -7.52 9.96 4.59
C SER A 155 -6.40 10.75 3.91
N ILE A 156 -5.35 10.08 3.42
CA ILE A 156 -4.18 10.71 2.77
C ILE A 156 -4.25 10.55 1.25
N VAL A 157 -4.58 9.35 0.77
CA VAL A 157 -4.51 8.98 -0.65
C VAL A 157 -5.88 9.08 -1.33
N GLY A 158 -6.96 9.00 -0.56
CA GLY A 158 -8.33 9.02 -1.06
C GLY A 158 -8.89 7.64 -1.44
N VAL A 159 -8.13 6.55 -1.25
CA VAL A 159 -8.56 5.17 -1.52
C VAL A 159 -8.19 4.19 -0.40
N LYS A 160 -9.00 3.14 -0.24
CA LYS A 160 -8.80 1.91 0.54
C LYS A 160 -9.12 0.73 -0.37
N HIS A 161 -8.63 -0.48 -0.08
CA HIS A 161 -8.79 -1.63 -0.98
C HIS A 161 -10.26 -2.02 -1.28
N ASP A 162 -11.18 -1.57 -0.44
CA ASP A 162 -12.63 -1.78 -0.46
C ASP A 162 -13.43 -0.45 -0.45
N GLU A 163 -12.77 0.71 -0.51
CA GLU A 163 -13.42 2.04 -0.52
C GLU A 163 -12.75 2.99 -1.52
N ASN A 164 -13.54 3.58 -2.43
CA ASN A 164 -13.05 4.41 -3.54
C ASN A 164 -11.99 3.74 -4.43
N TRP A 165 -11.94 2.41 -4.42
CA TRP A 165 -11.00 1.62 -5.19
C TRP A 165 -11.30 1.70 -6.70
N PRO A 166 -10.29 1.85 -7.58
CA PRO A 166 -10.52 1.81 -9.03
C PRO A 166 -11.17 0.50 -9.49
N GLU A 167 -12.07 0.60 -10.47
CA GLU A 167 -12.77 -0.56 -11.06
C GLU A 167 -11.87 -1.41 -11.96
N SER A 168 -10.73 -0.89 -12.42
CA SER A 168 -9.78 -1.61 -13.26
C SER A 168 -8.40 -0.97 -13.22
N PHE A 169 -7.38 -1.72 -13.65
CA PHE A 169 -5.98 -1.30 -13.58
C PHE A 169 -5.27 -1.54 -14.91
N GLU A 170 -4.35 -0.65 -15.26
CA GLU A 170 -3.38 -0.94 -16.31
C GLU A 170 -2.47 -2.07 -15.83
N LEU A 171 -2.53 -3.22 -16.48
CA LEU A 171 -1.72 -4.38 -16.07
C LEU A 171 -0.25 -4.13 -16.41
N LEU A 172 0.61 -4.35 -15.43
CA LEU A 172 2.04 -4.11 -15.50
C LEU A 172 2.83 -5.41 -15.47
N GLN A 173 4.01 -5.38 -16.08
CA GLN A 173 4.96 -6.49 -16.07
C GLN A 173 6.37 -5.97 -15.83
N TRP A 174 7.23 -6.83 -15.29
CA TRP A 174 8.66 -6.54 -15.13
C TRP A 174 9.30 -6.19 -16.48
N GLN A 175 10.07 -5.11 -16.49
CA GLN A 175 10.87 -4.73 -17.65
C GLN A 175 11.84 -5.85 -17.97
N LYS A 176 11.90 -6.24 -19.25
CA LYS A 176 12.92 -7.18 -19.71
C LYS A 176 14.29 -6.50 -19.62
N PRO A 177 15.33 -7.19 -19.15
CA PRO A 177 16.69 -6.67 -19.19
C PRO A 177 17.00 -6.20 -20.61
N LYS A 178 17.52 -4.98 -20.76
CA LYS A 178 18.01 -4.52 -22.08
C LYS A 178 19.15 -5.46 -22.49
N SER A 179 18.88 -6.31 -23.48
CA SER A 179 19.88 -7.22 -24.04
C SER A 179 21.10 -6.42 -24.50
N SER A 180 22.22 -6.53 -23.79
CA SER A 180 23.49 -5.90 -24.14
C SER A 180 24.22 -6.70 -25.23
N TRP A 181 23.53 -7.07 -26.30
CA TRP A 181 24.13 -7.69 -27.48
C TRP A 181 24.27 -6.65 -28.58
N ARG A 182 25.29 -5.81 -28.46
CA ARG A 182 26.00 -5.13 -29.56
C ARG A 182 27.10 -4.29 -28.92
N PHE A 183 28.35 -4.67 -29.16
CA PHE A 183 29.55 -3.86 -29.40
C PHE A 183 30.81 -4.67 -29.09
N TRP A 184 30.97 -5.80 -29.80
CA TRP A 184 32.30 -6.33 -30.12
C TRP A 184 32.38 -6.43 -31.65
N LYS A 185 32.72 -5.29 -32.26
CA LYS A 185 33.32 -5.19 -33.59
C LYS A 185 34.23 -3.97 -33.54
N HIS A 186 35.51 -4.18 -33.24
CA HIS A 186 36.62 -4.04 -34.18
C HIS A 186 37.94 -4.30 -33.48
#